data_AF-A0A382CAD3-F1
#
_entry.id   AF-A0A382CAD3-F1
#
_cell.length_a   1.000
_cell.length_b   1.000
_cell.length_c   1.000
_cell.angle_alpha   90.00
_cell.angle_beta   90.00
_cell.angle_gamma   90.00
#
_symmetry.space_group_name_H-M   'P 1'
#
loop_
_entity.id
_entity.type
_entity.pdbx_description
1 polymer ?
#
loop_
_entity_poly.entity_id
_entity_poly.type
_entity_poly.pdbx_seq_one_letter_code
_entity_poly.pdbx_strand_id
1 'polypeptide(L)'
;VVKTKIYKKILSFFFLSWAIVFFNCSMNEEYVHIAYSPVYFNLEALPYTNLSEYNFFQGEMKSLTPVYGVLPYELINPLFTDYSEKNRFVWMPQEESAYYLGDSEVLNFPTGTILI
;
A
#
# COMPACT_ATOMS: atom_id res chain seq x y z
N VAL A 1 -56.31 34.76 4.84
CA VAL A 1 -56.26 33.63 3.89
C VAL A 1 -55.07 33.70 2.90
N VAL A 2 -54.63 34.90 2.46
CA VAL A 2 -53.56 35.05 1.45
C VAL A 2 -52.14 34.75 2.00
N LYS A 3 -51.81 35.24 3.21
CA LYS A 3 -50.48 35.01 3.84
C LYS A 3 -50.15 33.54 4.10
N THR A 4 -51.16 32.74 4.49
CA THR A 4 -51.03 31.29 4.71
C THR A 4 -50.81 30.51 3.41
N LYS A 5 -51.33 31.00 2.28
CA LYS A 5 -51.14 30.38 0.96
C LYS A 5 -49.74 30.64 0.40
N ILE A 6 -49.17 31.81 0.68
CA ILE A 6 -47.79 32.19 0.35
C ILE A 6 -46.77 31.39 1.19
N TYR A 7 -47.00 31.28 2.50
CA TYR A 7 -46.13 30.48 3.37
C TYR A 7 -46.12 28.99 3.01
N LYS A 8 -47.27 28.40 2.65
CA LYS A 8 -47.34 27.03 2.14
C LYS A 8 -46.59 26.85 0.81
N LYS A 9 -46.58 27.87 -0.06
CA LYS A 9 -45.86 27.82 -1.34
C LYS A 9 -44.34 27.95 -1.17
N ILE A 10 -43.89 28.78 -0.23
CA ILE A 10 -42.47 28.91 0.15
C ILE A 10 -41.98 27.65 0.86
N LEU A 11 -42.76 27.10 1.79
CA LEU A 11 -42.45 25.86 2.50
C LEU A 11 -42.37 24.66 1.54
N SER A 12 -43.29 24.59 0.56
CA SER A 12 -43.26 23.57 -0.49
C SER A 12 -42.03 23.71 -1.41
N PHE A 13 -41.57 24.94 -1.68
CA PHE A 13 -40.39 25.18 -2.52
C PHE A 13 -39.09 24.82 -1.77
N PHE A 14 -39.04 25.10 -0.46
CA PHE A 14 -37.93 24.67 0.40
C PHE A 14 -37.86 23.15 0.53
N PHE A 15 -39.01 22.47 0.62
CA PHE A 15 -39.09 21.01 0.68
C PHE A 15 -38.66 20.36 -0.64
N LEU A 16 -39.02 20.96 -1.78
CA LEU A 16 -38.61 20.50 -3.11
C LEU A 16 -37.09 20.70 -3.33
N SER A 17 -36.53 21.81 -2.83
CA SER A 17 -35.10 22.08 -2.86
C SER A 17 -34.31 21.09 -1.99
N TRP A 18 -34.81 20.76 -0.79
CA TRP A 18 -34.16 19.83 0.12
C TRP A 18 -34.15 18.39 -0.41
N ALA A 19 -35.21 17.98 -1.12
CA ALA A 19 -35.30 16.66 -1.75
C ALA A 19 -34.23 16.42 -2.84
N ILE A 20 -33.79 17.47 -3.55
CA ILE A 20 -32.77 17.37 -4.61
C ILE A 20 -31.37 17.11 -4.01
N VAL A 21 -31.12 17.57 -2.78
CA VAL A 21 -29.81 17.41 -2.10
C VAL A 21 -29.59 15.97 -1.60
N PHE A 22 -30.64 15.20 -1.35
CA PHE A 22 -30.52 13.85 -0.78
C PHE A 22 -30.41 12.70 -1.80
N PHE A 23 -30.61 12.95 -3.10
CA PHE A 23 -30.65 11.87 -4.10
C PHE A 23 -29.31 11.56 -4.80
N ASN A 24 -28.23 12.31 -4.52
CA ASN A 24 -26.91 12.10 -5.15
C ASN A 24 -26.00 11.17 -4.34
N CYS A 25 -26.50 10.02 -3.89
CA CYS A 25 -25.64 8.96 -3.38
C CYS A 25 -25.78 7.71 -4.26
N SER A 26 -25.01 7.67 -5.35
CA SER A 26 -24.72 6.42 -6.03
C SER A 26 -23.69 5.66 -5.18
N MET A 27 -24.14 4.64 -4.44
CA MET A 27 -23.23 3.67 -3.85
C MET A 27 -22.66 2.81 -4.99
N ASN A 28 -21.61 3.31 -5.64
CA ASN A 28 -20.78 2.48 -6.49
C ASN A 28 -19.92 1.65 -5.54
N GLU A 29 -20.21 0.35 -5.43
CA GLU A 29 -19.33 -0.60 -4.75
C GLU A 29 -18.04 -0.73 -5.57
N GLU A 30 -17.06 0.09 -5.23
CA GLU A 30 -15.71 0.00 -5.79
C GLU A 30 -15.02 -1.20 -5.14
N TYR A 31 -14.91 -2.29 -5.90
CA TYR A 31 -14.18 -3.47 -5.49
C TYR A 31 -12.71 -3.08 -5.29
N VAL A 32 -12.26 -3.01 -4.04
CA VAL A 32 -10.86 -2.73 -3.70
C VAL A 32 -10.04 -3.94 -4.08
N HIS A 33 -9.34 -3.87 -5.23
CA HIS A 33 -8.29 -4.82 -5.56
C HIS A 33 -7.15 -4.63 -4.55
N ILE A 34 -7.14 -5.47 -3.51
CA ILE A 34 -5.99 -5.62 -2.63
C ILE A 34 -4.87 -6.28 -3.44
N ALA A 35 -3.82 -5.50 -3.73
CA ALA A 35 -2.64 -5.98 -4.43
C ALA A 35 -1.81 -6.82 -3.46
N TYR A 36 -1.57 -8.08 -3.82
CA TYR A 36 -0.73 -9.00 -3.05
C TYR A 36 0.67 -9.06 -3.65
N SER A 37 1.69 -9.15 -2.80
CA SER A 37 3.06 -9.40 -3.26
C SER A 37 3.17 -10.83 -3.78
N PRO A 38 3.70 -11.06 -4.99
CA PRO A 38 3.85 -12.41 -5.55
C PRO A 38 5.09 -13.14 -4.99
N VAL A 39 5.73 -12.61 -3.94
CA VAL A 39 6.87 -13.24 -3.26
C VAL A 39 6.42 -14.53 -2.60
N TYR A 40 7.16 -15.61 -2.83
CA TYR A 40 6.86 -16.92 -2.30
C TYR A 40 7.44 -17.08 -0.90
N PHE A 41 6.59 -16.95 0.12
CA PHE A 41 7.00 -17.01 1.53
C PHE A 41 6.30 -18.16 2.26
N ASN A 42 7.05 -19.23 2.54
CA ASN A 42 6.59 -20.37 3.34
C ASN A 42 7.65 -20.74 4.37
N LEU A 43 7.39 -20.41 5.64
CA LEU A 43 8.31 -20.62 6.76
C LEU A 43 8.77 -22.08 6.93
N GLU A 44 7.95 -23.06 6.59
CA GLU A 44 8.27 -24.49 6.74
C GLU A 44 9.25 -24.98 5.66
N ALA A 45 9.27 -24.30 4.51
CA ALA A 45 10.08 -24.68 3.34
C ALA A 45 11.37 -23.85 3.20
N LEU A 46 11.60 -22.88 4.10
CA LEU A 46 12.81 -22.07 4.11
C LEU A 46 14.02 -22.82 4.70
N PRO A 47 15.24 -22.61 4.17
CA PRO A 47 15.56 -21.84 2.98
C PRO A 47 15.31 -22.64 1.68
N TYR A 48 14.82 -21.97 0.64
CA TYR A 48 14.73 -22.58 -0.69
C TYR A 48 16.10 -22.85 -1.30
N THR A 49 16.15 -23.77 -2.26
CA THR A 49 17.42 -24.18 -2.89
C THR A 49 17.99 -23.06 -3.76
N ASN A 50 17.13 -22.37 -4.52
CA ASN A 50 17.54 -21.27 -5.40
C ASN A 50 16.91 -19.93 -4.98
N LEU A 51 17.63 -18.84 -5.18
CA LEU A 51 17.13 -17.48 -4.92
C LEU A 51 15.94 -17.09 -5.83
N SER A 52 15.86 -17.68 -7.02
CA SER A 52 14.75 -17.46 -7.94
C SER A 52 13.42 -18.02 -7.42
N GLU A 53 13.44 -19.01 -6.53
CA GLU A 53 12.21 -19.62 -5.97
C GLU A 53 11.42 -18.65 -5.08
N TYR A 54 12.08 -17.63 -4.51
CA TYR A 54 11.42 -16.60 -3.72
C TYR A 54 10.60 -15.61 -4.57
N ASN A 55 10.85 -15.54 -5.88
CA ASN A 55 10.13 -14.65 -6.80
C ASN A 55 10.24 -13.14 -6.45
N PHE A 56 11.41 -12.67 -6.01
CA PHE A 56 11.65 -11.25 -5.67
C PHE A 56 11.68 -10.30 -6.87
N PHE A 57 12.01 -10.81 -8.05
CA PHE A 57 12.23 -10.01 -9.25
C PHE A 57 11.45 -10.57 -10.44
N GLN A 58 11.01 -9.69 -11.33
CA GLN A 58 10.29 -10.03 -12.56
C GLN A 58 11.12 -9.75 -13.81
N GLY A 59 10.87 -10.53 -14.87
CA GLY A 59 11.56 -10.39 -16.15
C GLY A 59 12.98 -10.95 -16.12
N GLU A 60 13.90 -10.27 -16.80
CA GLU A 60 15.31 -10.68 -16.83
C GLU A 60 15.97 -10.45 -15.47
N MET A 61 16.50 -11.51 -14.85
CA MET A 61 17.07 -11.46 -13.50
C MET A 61 18.24 -10.47 -13.38
N LYS A 62 19.01 -10.25 -14.45
CA LYS A 62 20.10 -9.26 -14.49
C LYS A 62 19.60 -7.83 -14.26
N SER A 63 18.36 -7.53 -14.64
CA SER A 63 17.77 -6.20 -14.51
C SER A 63 17.31 -5.90 -13.09
N LEU A 64 17.18 -6.92 -12.22
CA LEU A 64 16.77 -6.80 -10.82
C LEU A 64 15.50 -5.94 -10.63
N THR A 65 14.54 -6.09 -11.53
CA THR A 65 13.26 -5.36 -11.47
C THR A 65 12.39 -5.96 -10.36
N PRO A 66 12.17 -5.26 -9.23
CA PRO A 66 11.46 -5.83 -8.09
C PRO A 66 9.99 -6.08 -8.43
N VAL A 67 9.42 -7.15 -7.86
CA VAL A 67 7.98 -7.37 -7.88
C VAL A 67 7.28 -6.46 -6.86
N TYR A 68 5.95 -6.39 -6.93
CA TYR A 68 5.15 -5.65 -5.96
C TYR A 68 5.48 -6.06 -4.51
N GLY A 69 5.70 -5.09 -3.64
CA GLY A 69 6.05 -5.30 -2.23
C GLY A 69 7.55 -5.46 -1.94
N VAL A 70 8.39 -5.69 -2.95
CA VAL A 70 9.85 -5.65 -2.81
C VAL A 70 10.31 -4.21 -3.05
N LEU A 71 10.93 -3.60 -2.05
CA LEU A 71 11.28 -2.18 -2.04
C LEU A 71 12.79 -1.99 -2.14
N PRO A 72 13.30 -1.07 -2.97
CA PRO A 72 14.70 -0.67 -2.92
C PRO A 72 15.07 -0.15 -1.53
N TYR A 73 16.25 -0.51 -1.04
CA TYR A 73 16.74 -0.13 0.28
C TYR A 73 18.11 0.52 0.18
N GLU A 74 18.27 1.72 0.72
CA GLU A 74 19.53 2.44 0.73
C GLU A 74 20.01 2.67 2.16
N LEU A 75 21.32 2.53 2.37
CA LEU A 75 21.94 2.78 3.66
C LEU A 75 22.28 4.26 3.78
N ILE A 76 21.98 4.85 4.94
CA ILE A 76 22.35 6.25 5.25
C ILE A 76 23.87 6.43 5.20
N ASN A 77 24.62 5.46 5.74
CA ASN A 77 26.07 5.47 5.77
C ASN A 77 26.62 4.25 5.02
N PRO A 78 26.85 4.33 3.71
CA PRO A 78 27.47 3.25 2.96
C PRO A 78 28.94 3.12 3.39
N LEU A 79 29.35 1.91 3.79
CA LEU A 79 30.75 1.59 3.97
C LEU A 79 31.45 1.57 2.61
N PHE A 80 32.74 1.94 2.58
CA PHE A 80 33.54 1.85 1.36
C PHE A 80 33.46 0.43 0.78
N THR A 81 32.93 0.36 -0.42
CA THR A 81 32.94 -0.84 -1.27
C THR A 81 34.04 -0.63 -2.29
N ASP A 82 34.79 -1.67 -2.64
CA ASP A 82 35.84 -1.65 -3.69
C ASP A 82 35.24 -1.37 -5.07
N TYR A 83 34.68 -0.18 -5.27
CA TYR A 83 33.92 0.32 -6.42
C TYR A 83 32.83 -0.63 -6.93
N SER A 84 32.35 -1.53 -6.08
CA SER A 84 31.31 -2.50 -6.44
C SER A 84 29.93 -1.89 -6.23
N GLU A 85 29.12 -1.85 -7.29
CA GLU A 85 27.70 -1.50 -7.19
C GLU A 85 26.96 -2.58 -6.38
N LYS A 86 26.17 -2.14 -5.38
CA LYS A 86 25.39 -3.05 -4.52
C LYS A 86 23.94 -2.57 -4.47
N ASN A 87 23.09 -3.22 -5.26
CA ASN A 87 21.65 -3.06 -5.15
C ASN A 87 21.16 -3.84 -3.94
N ARG A 88 20.32 -3.21 -3.12
CA ARG A 88 19.74 -3.82 -1.93
C ARG A 88 18.23 -3.62 -1.97
N PHE A 89 17.51 -4.60 -1.48
CA PHE A 89 16.07 -4.54 -1.39
C PHE A 89 15.59 -5.06 -0.04
N VAL A 90 14.36 -4.71 0.31
CA VAL A 90 13.69 -5.22 1.49
C VAL A 90 12.29 -5.66 1.10
N TRP A 91 11.88 -6.80 1.64
CA TRP A 91 10.52 -7.30 1.55
C TRP A 91 10.00 -7.62 2.94
N MET A 92 8.73 -7.33 3.19
CA MET A 92 8.06 -7.59 4.46
C MET A 92 6.78 -8.41 4.22
N PRO A 93 6.38 -9.25 5.20
CA PRO A 93 5.10 -9.96 5.13
C PRO A 93 3.93 -9.00 4.93
N GLN A 94 2.87 -9.53 4.33
CA GLN A 94 1.67 -8.74 4.08
C GLN A 94 1.08 -8.20 5.40
N GLU A 95 0.55 -6.98 5.35
CA GLU A 95 -0.08 -6.28 6.49
C GLU A 95 0.89 -5.90 7.63
N GLU A 96 2.18 -6.24 7.50
CA GLU A 96 3.22 -5.81 8.43
C GLU A 96 4.09 -4.69 7.83
N SER A 97 4.73 -3.91 8.69
CA SER A 97 5.60 -2.80 8.30
C SER A 97 6.66 -2.55 9.35
N ALA A 98 7.79 -1.99 8.93
CA ALA A 98 8.85 -1.60 9.86
C ALA A 98 8.44 -0.35 10.67
N TYR A 99 8.83 -0.32 11.95
CA TYR A 99 8.60 0.83 12.83
C TYR A 99 9.87 1.66 13.00
N TYR A 100 9.68 2.97 13.01
CA TYR A 100 10.71 3.93 13.38
C TYR A 100 10.72 4.15 14.89
N LEU A 101 11.84 3.85 15.55
CA LEU A 101 11.98 3.98 17.01
C LEU A 101 12.71 5.27 17.43
N GLY A 102 13.57 5.83 16.57
CA GLY A 102 14.29 7.08 16.82
C GLY A 102 15.56 7.23 15.98
N ASP A 103 16.16 8.42 15.96
CA ASP A 103 17.27 8.78 15.07
C ASP A 103 18.55 7.95 15.31
N SER A 104 18.73 7.44 16.53
CA SER A 104 19.89 6.62 16.92
C SER A 104 19.62 5.12 16.90
N GLU A 105 18.42 4.71 16.47
CA GLU A 105 17.99 3.32 16.45
C GLU A 105 17.83 2.80 15.02
N VAL A 106 18.06 1.50 14.85
CA VAL A 106 17.77 0.83 13.58
C VAL A 106 16.26 0.67 13.41
N LEU A 107 15.80 0.63 12.16
CA LEU A 107 14.40 0.32 11.87
C LEU A 107 14.02 -1.03 12.50
N ASN A 108 12.89 -1.04 13.20
CA ASN A 108 12.37 -2.25 13.81
C ASN A 108 11.55 -3.01 12.78
N PHE A 109 12.19 -4.00 12.16
CA PHE A 109 11.56 -4.83 11.13
C PHE A 109 10.67 -5.93 11.75
N PRO A 110 9.51 -6.22 11.14
CA PRO A 110 8.66 -7.33 11.56
C PRO A 110 9.32 -8.70 11.35
N THR A 111 8.82 -9.71 12.07
CA THR A 111 9.31 -11.08 11.92
C THR A 111 8.97 -11.60 10.53
N GLY A 112 9.93 -12.21 9.84
CA GLY A 112 9.76 -12.66 8.45
C GLY A 112 10.16 -11.63 7.38
N THR A 113 10.68 -10.46 7.79
CA THR A 113 11.34 -9.53 6.87
C THR A 113 12.52 -10.20 6.19
N ILE A 114 12.66 -9.98 4.88
CA ILE A 114 13.78 -10.47 4.09
C ILE A 114 14.55 -9.26 3.56
N LEU A 115 15.85 -9.21 3.87
CA LEU A 115 16.80 -8.29 3.27
C LEU A 115 17.50 -9.01 2.12
N ILE A 116 17.53 -8.37 0.96
CA ILE A 116 18.00 -8.92 -0.30
C ILE A 116 19.21 -8.12 -0.77
#